data_AF-A0A5C1W535-F1
#
_entry.id   AF-A0A5C1W535-F1
#
_cell.length_a   1.000
_cell.length_b   1.000
_cell.length_c   1.000
_cell.angle_alpha   90.00
_cell.angle_beta   90.00
_cell.angle_gamma   90.00
#
_symmetry.space_group_name_H-M   'P 1'
#
loop_
_entity.id
_entity.type
_entity.pdbx_description
1 polymer ?
#
loop_
_entity_poly.entity_id
_entity_poly.type
_entity_poly.pdbx_seq_one_letter_code
_entity_poly.pdbx_strand_id
1 'polypeptide(L)' 'MKSDLVDIEVTVHHETAKVWLLSTHGDRQKAVWIPKSMGVLEGSILALPEQFAIDKGLI' A
#
# COMPACT_ATOMS: atom_id res chain seq x y z
N MET A 1 -18.32 5.99 -11.37
CA MET A 1 -17.77 5.45 -10.10
C MET A 1 -16.59 6.33 -9.75
N LYS A 2 -16.67 7.13 -8.68
CA LYS A 2 -15.52 7.92 -8.23
C LYS A 2 -14.51 6.91 -7.67
N SER A 3 -13.28 6.92 -8.18
CA SER A 3 -12.18 6.23 -7.52
C SER A 3 -11.73 7.15 -6.41
N ASP A 4 -12.23 6.93 -5.20
CA ASP A 4 -11.74 7.62 -4.03
C ASP A 4 -10.34 7.05 -3.71
N LEU A 5 -9.35 7.95 -3.69
CA LEU A 5 -7.99 7.63 -3.27
C LEU A 5 -7.90 7.78 -1.76
N VAL A 6 -7.22 6.86 -1.11
CA VAL A 6 -6.92 6.90 0.32
C VAL A 6 -5.42 6.96 0.53
N ASP A 7 -5.03 7.77 1.51
CA ASP A 7 -3.65 7.90 1.96
C ASP A 7 -3.49 7.04 3.21
N ILE A 8 -2.56 6.09 3.16
CA ILE A 8 -2.33 5.13 4.25
C ILE A 8 -0.88 5.23 4.68
N GLU A 9 -0.66 5.37 5.98
CA GLU A 9 0.69 5.27 6.55
C GLU A 9 1.14 3.80 6.54
N VAL A 10 2.29 3.55 5.93
CA VAL A 10 2.84 2.21 5.71
C VAL A 10 4.34 2.18 5.98
N THR A 11 4.80 1.03 6.41
CA THR A 11 6.22 0.67 6.52
C THR A 11 6.59 -0.24 5.37
N VAL A 12 7.54 0.18 4.54
CA VAL A 12 8.10 -0.65 3.47
C VAL A 12 9.13 -1.62 4.05
N HIS A 13 8.89 -2.91 3.89
CA HIS A 13 9.81 -3.98 4.31
C HIS A 13 10.72 -4.45 3.18
N HIS A 14 10.24 -4.34 1.94
CA HIS A 14 10.99 -4.71 0.75
C HIS A 14 10.48 -3.97 -0.49
N GLU A 15 11.38 -3.69 -1.42
CA GLU A 15 11.05 -3.04 -2.67
C GLU A 15 11.74 -3.76 -3.83
N THR A 16 10.99 -3.95 -4.91
CA THR A 16 11.50 -4.44 -6.18
C THR A 16 11.26 -3.41 -7.29
N ALA A 17 11.64 -3.74 -8.52
CA ALA A 17 11.35 -2.90 -9.67
C ALA A 17 9.85 -2.63 -9.89
N LYS A 18 8.95 -3.55 -9.49
CA LYS A 18 7.52 -3.48 -9.83
C LYS A 18 6.55 -3.53 -8.65
N VAL A 19 7.01 -3.95 -7.47
CA VAL A 19 6.16 -4.15 -6.30
C VAL A 19 6.85 -3.66 -5.03
N TRP A 20 6.06 -3.22 -4.07
CA TRP A 20 6.45 -2.96 -2.67
C TRP A 20 5.85 -4.05 -1.77
N LEU A 21 6.60 -4.49 -0.76
CA LEU A 21 6.09 -5.25 0.37
C LEU A 21 5.97 -4.31 1.56
N LEU A 22 4.76 -4.08 2.05
CA LEU A 22 4.48 -3.04 3.03
C LEU A 22 3.43 -3.46 4.07
N SER A 23 3.45 -2.85 5.25
CA SER A 23 2.43 -3.06 6.30
C SER A 23 2.10 -1.77 7.04
N THR A 24 0.90 -1.65 7.58
CA THR A 24 0.42 -0.44 8.26
C THR A 24 0.98 -0.25 9.68
N HIS A 25 1.36 -1.34 10.36
CA HIS A 25 1.83 -1.29 11.76
C HIS A 25 3.30 -1.71 11.92
N GLY A 26 4.06 -1.77 10.82
CA GLY A 26 5.45 -2.24 10.85
C GLY A 26 5.63 -3.74 11.11
N ASP A 27 4.55 -4.52 11.20
CA ASP A 27 4.62 -5.98 11.29
C ASP A 27 4.88 -6.58 9.91
N ARG A 28 6.06 -7.17 9.72
CA ARG A 28 6.46 -7.81 8.46
C ARG A 28 5.66 -9.07 8.15
N GLN A 29 5.16 -9.78 9.16
CA GLN A 29 4.38 -11.01 8.94
C GLN A 29 3.01 -10.72 8.32
N LYS A 30 2.50 -9.50 8.55
CA LYS A 30 1.26 -8.99 7.97
C LYS A 30 1.48 -8.11 6.75
N ALA A 31 2.69 -8.10 6.19
CA ALA A 31 2.99 -7.27 5.05
C ALA A 31 2.34 -7.80 3.77
N VAL A 32 1.84 -6.88 2.95
CA VAL A 32 1.16 -7.15 1.69
C VAL A 32 1.96 -6.64 0.52
N TRP A 33 1.90 -7.37 -0.59
CA TRP A 33 2.53 -6.96 -1.84
C TRP A 33 1.60 -6.04 -2.64
N ILE A 34 2.09 -4.84 -2.94
CA ILE A 34 1.38 -3.82 -3.70
C ILE A 34 2.15 -3.51 -4.99
N PRO A 35 1.54 -3.66 -6.18
CA PRO A 35 2.13 -3.22 -7.43
C PRO A 35 2.32 -1.71 -7.47
N LYS A 36 3.46 -1.24 -7.98
CA LYS A 36 3.73 0.18 -8.17
C LYS A 36 2.78 0.88 -9.14
N SER A 37 2.10 0.10 -9.98
CA SER A 37 1.06 0.61 -10.88
C SER A 37 -0.27 0.92 -10.18
N MET A 38 -0.46 0.47 -8.93
CA MET A 38 -1.71 0.66 -8.19
C MET A 38 -1.74 1.93 -7.33
N GLY A 39 -0.60 2.57 -7.10
CA GLY A 39 -0.53 3.73 -6.22
C GLY A 39 0.81 4.43 -6.26
N VAL A 40 0.92 5.52 -5.51
CA VAL A 40 2.12 6.33 -5.36
C VAL A 40 2.55 6.28 -3.90
N LEU A 41 3.84 5.99 -3.66
CA LEU A 41 4.42 5.99 -2.32
C LEU A 41 5.32 7.22 -2.17
N GLU A 42 4.97 8.09 -1.21
CA GLU A 42 5.75 9.28 -0.85
C GLU A 42 6.23 9.15 0.60
N GLY A 43 7.49 8.72 0.78
CA GLY A 43 8.02 8.41 2.10
C GLY A 43 7.30 7.21 2.72
N SER A 44 6.55 7.46 3.81
CA SER A 44 5.75 6.45 4.50
C SER A 44 4.26 6.52 4.14
N ILE A 45 3.84 7.41 3.24
CA ILE A 45 2.43 7.55 2.85
C ILE A 45 2.21 6.89 1.48
N LEU A 46 1.31 5.92 1.44
CA LEU A 46 0.89 5.23 0.23
C LEU A 46 -0.51 5.71 -0.17
N ALA A 47 -0.59 6.36 -1.33
CA ALA A 47 -1.85 6.75 -1.95
C ALA A 47 -2.29 5.68 -2.95
N LEU A 48 -3.47 5.09 -2.75
CA LEU A 48 -4.06 4.09 -3.66
C LEU A 48 -5.60 4.11 -3.65
N PRO A 49 -6.28 3.47 -4.62
CA PRO A 49 -7.74 3.36 -4.60
C PRO A 49 -8.26 2.66 -3.34
N GLU A 50 -9.27 3.25 -2.71
CA GLU A 50 -9.88 2.75 -1.45
C GLU A 50 -10.30 1.28 -1.55
N GLN A 51 -10.98 0.91 -2.64
CA GLN A 51 -11.41 -0.46 -2.85
C GLN A 51 -10.23 -1.44 -2.87
N PHE A 52 -9.11 -1.05 -3.46
CA PHE A 52 -7.91 -1.89 -3.49
C PHE A 52 -7.27 -2.00 -2.11
N ALA A 53 -7.33 -0.93 -1.30
CA ALA A 53 -6.87 -0.96 0.08
C ALA A 53 -7.68 -1.94 0.93
N ILE A 54 -9.01 -1.91 0.81
CA ILE A 54 -9.94 -2.84 1.47
C ILE A 54 -9.66 -4.28 1.03
N ASP A 55 -9.54 -4.52 -0.27
CA ASP A 55 -9.28 -5.86 -0.81
C ASP A 55 -7.94 -6.45 -0.34
N LYS A 56 -6.96 -5.59 -0.02
CA LYS A 56 -5.66 -5.97 0.54
C LYS A 56 -5.63 -6.03 2.06
N GLY A 57 -6.70 -5.63 2.74
CA GLY A 57 -6.74 -5.54 4.20
C GLY A 57 -5.79 -4.49 4.78
N LEU A 58 -5.55 -3.40 4.04
CA LEU A 58 -4.79 -2.25 4.51
C LEU A 58 -5.65 -1.30 5.36
N ILE A 59 -6.97 -1.36 5.18
CA ILE A 59 -8.01 -0.67 5.97
C ILE A 59 -9.20 -1.59 6.20
#